data_AF-A0A090VK53-F1
#
_entry.id   AF-A0A090VK53-F1
#
_cell.length_a   1.000
_cell.length_b   1.000
_cell.length_c   1.000
_cell.angle_alpha   90.00
_cell.angle_beta   90.00
_cell.angle_gamma   90.00
#
_symmetry.space_group_name_H-M   'P 1'
#
loop_
_entity.id
_entity.type
_entity.pdbx_description
1 polymer ?
#
loop_
_entity_poly.entity_id
_entity_poly.type
_entity_poly.pdbx_seq_one_letter_code
_entity_poly.pdbx_strand_id
1 'polypeptide(L)'
;MVPSLTFISILSVFADLKKDDPNTKIVAKFLKNVLAIIGFGFLIYGIYKLVVDYADFFTLSNLKSFLLPPLFTIIFLPIIYYTVLYIKYEKVFGNLRRYKFLPLERKKNIRSSILRYAHINLNHLENANKIILFKKRDLQNETDIKSYLRKNVKLKQNA
;
A
#
# COMPACT_ATOMS: atom_id res chain seq x y z
N MET A 1 0.91 32.83 4.72
CA MET A 1 -0.27 32.00 5.06
C MET A 1 0.09 30.57 5.43
N VAL A 2 0.99 29.90 4.69
CA VAL A 2 1.38 28.51 5.00
C VAL A 2 1.93 28.35 6.45
N PRO A 3 2.86 29.19 6.96
CA PRO A 3 3.45 28.96 8.28
C PRO A 3 2.46 29.03 9.46
N SER A 4 1.49 29.95 9.40
CA SER A 4 0.49 30.12 10.45
C SER A 4 -0.51 28.96 10.48
N LEU A 5 -0.95 28.47 9.33
CA LEU A 5 -1.84 27.32 9.24
C LEU A 5 -1.17 26.04 9.75
N THR A 6 0.11 25.83 9.40
CA THR A 6 0.89 24.69 9.90
C THR A 6 1.07 24.77 11.41
N PHE A 7 1.32 25.95 11.96
CA PHE A 7 1.44 26.16 13.41
C PHE A 7 0.15 25.81 14.16
N ILE A 8 -1.00 26.31 13.69
CA ILE A 8 -2.31 26.01 14.29
C ILE A 8 -2.63 24.50 14.18
N SER A 9 -2.27 23.88 13.05
CA SER A 9 -2.47 22.44 12.85
C SER A 9 -1.65 21.60 13.84
N ILE A 10 -0.36 21.89 14.00
CA ILE A 10 0.51 21.22 14.97
C ILE A 10 0.00 21.42 16.40
N LEU A 11 -0.43 22.64 16.74
CA LEU A 11 -0.97 22.97 18.06
C LEU A 11 -2.26 22.21 18.36
N SER A 12 -3.12 22.03 17.35
CA SER A 12 -4.36 21.25 17.49
C SER A 12 -4.09 19.77 17.77
N VAL A 13 -3.08 19.19 17.11
CA VAL A 13 -2.66 17.80 17.33
C VAL A 13 -1.98 17.66 18.70
N PHE A 14 -1.14 18.62 19.09
CA PHE A 14 -0.47 18.61 20.38
C PHE A 14 -1.46 18.70 21.55
N ALA A 15 -2.50 19.53 21.43
CA ALA A 15 -3.58 19.60 22.42
C ALA A 15 -4.36 18.27 22.51
N ASP A 16 -4.58 17.60 21.38
CA ASP A 16 -5.22 16.29 21.32
C ASP A 16 -4.40 15.15 21.97
N LEU A 17 -3.08 15.30 22.07
CA LEU A 17 -2.21 14.33 22.74
C LEU A 17 -2.28 14.44 24.28
N LYS A 18 -2.62 15.61 24.82
CA LYS A 18 -2.76 15.87 26.25
C LYS A 18 -4.22 15.81 26.71
N LYS A 19 -4.88 14.66 26.46
CA LYS A 19 -6.31 14.43 26.76
C LYS A 19 -6.68 14.37 28.24
N ASP A 20 -5.71 14.38 29.15
CA ASP A 20 -5.98 14.22 30.59
C ASP A 20 -6.47 15.51 31.25
N ASP A 21 -6.22 16.67 30.64
CA ASP A 21 -6.68 17.97 31.14
C ASP A 21 -7.96 18.43 30.40
N PRO A 22 -9.08 18.68 31.10
CA PRO A 22 -10.32 19.17 30.50
C PRO A 22 -10.16 20.50 29.75
N ASN A 23 -9.26 21.39 30.18
CA ASN A 23 -8.99 22.66 29.52
C ASN A 23 -8.36 22.45 28.14
N THR A 24 -7.49 21.45 28.02
CA THR A 24 -6.79 21.15 26.77
C THR A 24 -7.73 20.56 25.71
N LYS A 25 -8.77 19.82 26.12
CA LYS A 25 -9.84 19.34 25.20
C LYS A 25 -10.64 20.48 24.58
N ILE A 26 -10.94 21.52 25.36
CA ILE A 26 -11.69 22.70 24.88
C ILE A 26 -10.86 23.43 23.82
N VAL A 27 -9.57 23.63 24.08
CA VAL A 27 -8.63 24.24 23.14
C VAL A 27 -8.52 23.42 21.85
N ALA A 28 -8.36 22.09 21.96
CA ALA A 28 -8.28 21.22 20.78
C ALA A 28 -9.55 21.30 19.90
N LYS A 29 -10.73 21.32 20.53
CA LYS A 29 -12.01 21.47 19.82
C LYS A 29 -12.14 22.83 19.14
N PHE A 30 -11.73 23.90 19.81
CA PHE A 30 -11.73 25.25 19.23
C PHE A 30 -10.79 25.33 18.01
N LEU A 31 -9.54 24.86 18.16
CA LEU A 31 -8.56 24.87 17.06
C LEU A 31 -9.04 24.06 15.86
N LYS A 32 -9.65 22.88 16.09
CA LYS A 32 -10.26 22.07 15.03
C LYS A 32 -11.41 22.79 14.32
N ASN A 33 -12.28 23.46 15.06
CA ASN A 33 -13.36 24.25 14.47
C ASN A 33 -12.81 25.41 13.63
N VAL A 34 -11.77 26.10 14.10
CA VAL A 34 -11.10 27.16 13.34
C VAL A 34 -10.48 26.59 12.06
N LEU A 35 -9.78 25.46 12.13
CA LEU A 35 -9.26 24.75 10.96
C LEU A 35 -10.37 24.37 9.98
N ALA A 36 -11.49 23.88 10.48
CA ALA A 36 -12.64 23.50 9.66
C ALA A 36 -13.24 24.72 8.94
N ILE A 37 -13.45 25.84 9.64
CA ILE A 37 -13.96 27.09 9.05
C ILE A 37 -13.01 27.59 7.97
N ILE A 38 -11.71 27.61 8.25
CA ILE A 38 -10.69 28.02 7.26
C ILE A 38 -10.71 27.07 6.05
N GLY A 39 -10.75 25.76 6.28
CA GLY A 39 -10.82 24.75 5.23
C GLY A 39 -12.06 24.90 4.35
N PHE A 40 -13.24 25.05 4.96
CA PHE A 40 -14.48 25.31 4.23
C PHE A 40 -14.46 26.66 3.50
N GLY A 41 -13.88 27.70 4.11
CA GLY A 41 -13.69 28.99 3.45
C GLY A 41 -12.85 28.87 2.18
N PHE A 42 -11.74 28.11 2.21
CA PHE A 42 -10.94 27.83 1.03
C PHE A 42 -11.70 26.99 -0.02
N LEU A 43 -12.50 26.01 0.41
CA LEU A 43 -13.31 25.21 -0.51
C LEU A 43 -14.37 26.06 -1.22
N ILE A 44 -15.11 26.89 -0.47
CA ILE A 44 -16.13 27.79 -1.03
C ILE A 44 -15.48 28.80 -1.97
N TYR A 45 -14.35 29.40 -1.58
CA TYR A 45 -13.61 30.31 -2.44
C TYR A 45 -13.09 29.63 -3.71
N GLY A 46 -12.60 28.39 -3.59
CA GLY A 46 -12.21 27.57 -4.73
C GLY A 46 -13.35 27.30 -5.69
N ILE A 47 -14.52 26.91 -5.18
CA ILE A 47 -15.75 26.70 -5.96
C ILE A 47 -16.24 28.00 -6.61
N TYR A 48 -16.23 29.10 -5.87
CA TYR A 48 -16.60 30.42 -6.39
C TYR A 48 -15.71 30.81 -7.57
N LYS A 49 -14.38 30.68 -7.42
CA LYS A 49 -13.42 30.99 -8.48
C LYS A 49 -13.55 30.04 -9.68
N LEU A 50 -13.88 28.77 -9.43
CA LEU A 50 -14.19 27.80 -10.48
C LEU A 50 -15.41 28.18 -11.33
N VAL A 51 -16.44 28.73 -10.71
CA VAL A 51 -17.69 29.11 -11.40
C VAL A 51 -17.55 30.44 -12.13
N VAL A 52 -16.87 31.42 -11.53
CA VAL A 52 -16.71 32.77 -12.09
C VAL A 52 -15.61 32.83 -13.15
N ASP A 53 -14.45 32.21 -12.89
CA ASP A 53 -13.26 32.27 -13.75
C ASP A 53 -12.93 30.90 -14.35
N TYR A 54 -13.95 30.19 -14.86
CA TYR A 54 -13.78 28.84 -15.41
C TYR A 54 -12.72 28.81 -16.54
N ALA A 55 -12.63 29.85 -17.37
CA ALA A 55 -11.66 29.94 -18.47
C ALA A 55 -10.20 29.93 -17.99
N ASP A 56 -9.89 30.62 -16.88
CA ASP A 56 -8.55 30.64 -16.29
C ASP A 56 -8.22 29.34 -15.54
N PHE A 57 -9.23 28.70 -14.94
CA PHE A 57 -9.04 27.41 -14.27
C PHE A 57 -8.86 26.24 -15.23
N PHE A 58 -9.60 26.19 -16.34
CA PHE A 58 -9.51 25.14 -17.36
C PHE A 58 -8.33 25.29 -18.32
N THR A 59 -7.34 26.14 -18.00
CA THR A 59 -6.07 26.10 -18.70
C THR A 59 -5.36 24.77 -18.45
N LEU A 60 -4.73 24.22 -19.49
CA LEU A 60 -4.03 22.93 -19.41
C LEU A 60 -2.98 22.91 -18.27
N SER A 61 -2.34 24.05 -18.01
CA SER A 61 -1.34 24.22 -16.94
C SER A 61 -1.92 24.07 -15.54
N ASN A 62 -3.06 24.73 -15.27
CA ASN A 62 -3.73 24.68 -13.97
C ASN A 62 -4.36 23.31 -13.73
N LEU A 63 -4.98 22.73 -14.76
CA LEU A 63 -5.56 21.39 -14.68
C LEU A 63 -4.49 20.33 -14.41
N LYS A 64 -3.33 20.43 -15.11
CA LYS A 64 -2.19 19.54 -14.84
C LYS A 64 -1.71 19.72 -13.41
N SER A 65 -1.40 20.95 -12.97
CA SER A 65 -0.90 21.18 -11.60
C SER A 65 -1.86 20.71 -10.51
N PHE A 66 -3.17 20.78 -10.76
CA PHE A 66 -4.21 20.32 -9.85
C PHE A 66 -4.40 18.79 -9.83
N LEU A 67 -4.46 18.15 -11.01
CA LEU A 67 -4.71 16.70 -11.12
C LEU A 67 -3.46 15.85 -10.94
N LEU A 68 -2.27 16.42 -11.15
CA LEU A 68 -1.01 15.69 -11.10
C LEU A 68 -0.78 15.01 -9.73
N PRO A 69 -0.97 15.65 -8.57
CA PRO A 69 -0.76 14.99 -7.28
C PRO A 69 -1.73 13.83 -6.99
N PRO A 70 -3.07 13.96 -7.19
CA PRO A 70 -3.99 12.83 -7.07
C PRO A 70 -3.70 11.71 -8.07
N LEU A 71 -3.42 12.04 -9.33
CA LEU A 71 -3.09 11.07 -10.37
C LEU A 71 -1.84 10.26 -10.00
N PHE A 72 -0.79 10.96 -9.55
CA PHE A 72 0.42 10.29 -9.05
C PHE A 72 0.11 9.39 -7.86
N THR A 73 -0.74 9.80 -6.93
CA THR A 73 -1.09 8.98 -5.77
C THR A 73 -1.80 7.69 -6.20
N ILE A 74 -2.75 7.79 -7.13
CA ILE A 74 -3.49 6.65 -7.67
C ILE A 74 -2.56 5.70 -8.45
N ILE A 75 -1.60 6.23 -9.22
CA ILE A 75 -0.62 5.42 -9.97
C ILE A 75 0.48 4.86 -9.07
N PHE A 76 0.84 5.56 -8.01
CA PHE A 76 1.91 5.17 -7.10
C PHE A 76 1.55 3.94 -6.26
N LEU A 77 0.29 3.83 -5.82
CA LEU A 77 -0.20 2.67 -5.09
C LEU A 77 0.01 1.33 -5.82
N PRO A 78 -0.44 1.14 -7.09
CA PRO A 78 -0.18 -0.09 -7.82
C PRO A 78 1.31 -0.28 -8.09
N ILE A 79 2.09 0.77 -8.35
CA ILE A 79 3.55 0.66 -8.52
C ILE A 79 4.21 0.06 -7.27
N ILE A 80 3.88 0.56 -6.07
CA ILE A 80 4.38 -0.01 -4.82
C ILE A 80 3.95 -1.46 -4.71
N TYR A 81 2.68 -1.76 -4.97
CA TYR A 81 2.16 -3.12 -4.87
C TYR A 81 2.93 -4.10 -5.75
N TYR A 82 3.13 -3.76 -7.03
CA TYR A 82 3.90 -4.59 -7.96
C TYR A 82 5.38 -4.69 -7.57
N THR A 83 5.95 -3.64 -6.98
CA THR A 83 7.32 -3.68 -6.45
C THR A 83 7.44 -4.69 -5.30
N VAL A 84 6.51 -4.67 -4.34
CA VAL A 84 6.48 -5.65 -3.25
C VAL A 84 6.24 -7.06 -3.80
N LEU A 85 5.36 -7.21 -4.79
CA LEU A 85 5.10 -8.47 -5.46
C LEU A 85 6.37 -9.04 -6.09
N TYR A 86 7.12 -8.20 -6.81
CA TYR A 86 8.41 -8.57 -7.42
C TYR A 86 9.42 -9.01 -6.37
N ILE A 87 9.60 -8.24 -5.30
CA ILE A 87 10.53 -8.59 -4.20
C ILE A 87 10.16 -9.94 -3.56
N LYS A 88 8.86 -10.20 -3.33
CA LYS A 88 8.41 -11.48 -2.77
C LYS A 88 8.70 -12.64 -3.74
N TYR A 89 8.49 -12.46 -5.04
CA TYR A 89 8.83 -13.47 -6.04
C TYR A 89 10.33 -13.78 -6.08
N GLU A 90 11.18 -12.75 -6.11
CA GLU A 90 12.63 -12.91 -6.08
C GLU A 90 13.09 -13.64 -4.81
N LYS A 91 12.51 -13.32 -3.66
CA LYS A 91 12.80 -14.02 -2.40
C LYS A 91 12.46 -15.51 -2.47
N VAL A 92 11.25 -15.85 -2.93
CA VAL A 92 10.78 -17.23 -3.10
C VAL A 92 11.71 -18.01 -4.04
N PHE A 93 12.00 -17.45 -5.22
CA PHE A 93 12.82 -18.12 -6.23
C PHE A 93 14.30 -18.17 -5.87
N GLY A 94 14.82 -17.15 -5.19
CA GLY A 94 16.17 -17.13 -4.64
C GLY A 94 16.36 -18.22 -3.58
N ASN A 95 15.36 -18.44 -2.73
CA ASN A 95 15.37 -19.53 -1.74
C ASN A 95 15.30 -20.90 -2.42
N LEU A 96 14.47 -21.06 -3.44
CA LEU A 96 14.38 -22.29 -4.24
C LEU A 96 15.71 -22.60 -4.96
N ARG A 97 16.37 -21.59 -5.52
CA ARG A 97 17.65 -21.72 -6.23
C ARG A 97 18.74 -22.27 -5.30
N ARG A 98 18.81 -21.75 -4.07
CA ARG A 98 19.78 -22.15 -3.03
C ARG A 98 19.63 -23.60 -2.56
N TYR A 99 18.52 -24.27 -2.86
CA TYR A 99 18.31 -25.64 -2.41
C TYR A 99 19.13 -26.65 -3.25
N LYS A 100 20.31 -27.07 -2.76
CA LYS A 100 21.25 -27.92 -3.51
C LYS A 100 20.71 -29.31 -3.85
N PHE A 101 19.93 -29.92 -2.96
CA PHE A 101 19.45 -31.30 -3.08
C PHE A 101 18.21 -31.48 -3.96
N LEU A 102 17.86 -30.46 -4.76
CA LEU A 102 16.68 -30.49 -5.62
C LEU A 102 17.11 -30.35 -7.10
N PRO A 103 16.73 -31.28 -7.99
CA PRO A 103 17.08 -31.23 -9.41
C PRO A 103 16.58 -29.95 -10.10
N LEU A 104 17.29 -29.50 -11.14
CA LEU A 104 16.96 -28.30 -11.91
C LEU A 104 15.56 -28.38 -12.53
N GLU A 105 15.20 -29.52 -13.14
CA GLU A 105 13.87 -29.76 -13.71
C GLU A 105 12.76 -29.60 -12.66
N ARG A 106 13.00 -30.11 -11.45
CA ARG A 106 12.04 -30.03 -10.35
C ARG A 106 11.91 -28.60 -9.82
N LYS A 107 13.02 -27.85 -9.72
CA LYS A 107 12.99 -26.41 -9.41
C LYS A 107 12.20 -25.61 -10.44
N LYS A 108 12.39 -25.90 -11.74
CA LYS A 108 11.66 -25.24 -12.83
C LYS A 108 10.16 -25.51 -12.74
N ASN A 109 9.77 -26.75 -12.45
CA ASN A 109 8.37 -27.13 -12.25
C ASN A 109 7.73 -26.42 -11.04
N ILE A 110 8.44 -26.32 -9.91
CA ILE A 110 7.98 -25.58 -8.73
C ILE A 110 7.84 -24.10 -9.06
N ARG A 111 8.84 -23.49 -9.72
CA ARG A 111 8.82 -22.07 -10.11
C ARG A 111 7.61 -21.73 -10.97
N SER A 112 7.36 -22.53 -12.01
CA SER A 112 6.20 -22.38 -12.90
C SER A 112 4.87 -22.54 -12.14
N SER A 113 4.80 -23.50 -11.21
CA SER A 113 3.61 -23.75 -10.40
C SER A 113 3.31 -22.57 -9.47
N ILE A 114 4.33 -21.99 -8.82
CA ILE A 114 4.15 -20.82 -7.95
C ILE A 114 3.66 -19.61 -8.75
N LEU A 115 4.20 -19.36 -9.95
CA LEU A 115 3.69 -18.30 -10.84
C LEU A 115 2.20 -18.50 -11.16
N ARG A 116 1.80 -19.73 -11.50
CA ARG A 116 0.41 -20.10 -11.85
C ARG A 116 -0.58 -20.08 -10.69
N TYR A 117 -0.13 -20.24 -9.45
CA TYR A 117 -1.05 -20.36 -8.30
C TYR A 117 -1.06 -19.14 -7.39
N ALA A 118 0.03 -18.36 -7.34
CA ALA A 118 0.11 -17.16 -6.54
C ALA A 118 -0.40 -15.92 -7.27
N HIS A 119 -0.24 -15.83 -8.60
CA HIS A 119 -0.59 -14.65 -9.40
C HIS A 119 -0.10 -13.35 -8.76
N ILE A 120 -0.99 -12.39 -8.49
CA ILE A 120 -0.69 -11.12 -7.83
C ILE A 120 -0.90 -11.17 -6.31
N ASN A 121 -1.21 -12.34 -5.72
CA ASN A 121 -1.58 -12.42 -4.30
C ASN A 121 -0.35 -12.55 -3.39
N LEU A 122 -0.09 -11.50 -2.59
CA LEU A 122 1.03 -11.43 -1.64
C LEU A 122 1.01 -12.50 -0.54
N ASN A 123 -0.17 -12.97 -0.13
CA ASN A 123 -0.31 -14.02 0.90
C ASN A 123 0.06 -15.38 0.32
N HIS A 124 -0.30 -15.63 -0.94
CA HIS A 124 0.05 -16.87 -1.63
C HIS A 124 1.57 -16.98 -1.80
N LEU A 125 2.25 -15.86 -2.11
CA LEU A 125 3.72 -15.82 -2.17
C LEU A 125 4.38 -16.06 -0.82
N GLU A 126 3.76 -15.59 0.25
CA GLU A 126 4.25 -15.84 1.61
C GLU A 126 4.12 -17.32 2.00
N ASN A 127 2.98 -17.93 1.67
CA ASN A 127 2.77 -19.36 1.81
C ASN A 127 3.80 -20.16 1.01
N ALA A 128 4.02 -19.79 -0.25
CA ALA A 128 5.03 -20.41 -1.10
C ALA A 128 6.44 -20.29 -0.49
N ASN A 129 6.79 -19.13 0.06
CA ASN A 129 8.08 -18.92 0.71
C ASN A 129 8.23 -19.81 1.96
N LYS A 130 7.17 -19.91 2.80
CA LYS A 130 7.17 -20.79 3.98
C LYS A 130 7.36 -22.26 3.58
N ILE A 131 6.67 -22.72 2.53
CA ILE A 131 6.82 -24.09 2.00
C ILE A 131 8.27 -24.36 1.58
N ILE A 132 8.88 -23.43 0.82
CA ILE A 132 10.27 -23.58 0.35
C ILE A 132 11.26 -23.62 1.51
N LEU A 133 11.04 -22.80 2.54
CA LEU A 133 11.96 -22.72 3.68
C LEU A 133 11.82 -23.91 4.64
N PHE A 134 10.60 -24.31 4.97
CA PHE A 134 10.33 -25.24 6.05
C PHE A 134 9.96 -26.66 5.57
N LYS A 135 9.35 -26.81 4.40
CA LYS A 135 8.84 -28.09 3.89
C LYS A 135 9.74 -28.70 2.80
N LYS A 136 11.05 -28.69 3.06
CA LYS A 136 12.08 -29.16 2.11
C LYS A 136 11.91 -30.64 1.71
N ARG A 137 11.60 -31.51 2.68
CA ARG A 137 11.39 -32.95 2.47
C ARG A 137 10.21 -33.22 1.53
N ASP A 138 9.10 -32.53 1.73
CA ASP A 138 7.90 -32.66 0.89
C ASP A 138 8.21 -32.26 -0.55
N LEU A 139 8.98 -31.17 -0.75
CA LEU A 139 9.39 -30.72 -2.08
C LEU A 139 10.24 -31.75 -2.84
N GLN A 140 10.97 -32.62 -2.14
CA GLN A 140 11.75 -33.70 -2.75
C GLN A 140 10.90 -34.94 -3.03
N ASN A 141 10.10 -35.36 -2.05
CA ASN A 141 9.51 -36.70 -2.04
C ASN A 141 8.12 -36.76 -2.69
N GLU A 142 7.43 -35.62 -2.84
CA GLU A 142 6.08 -35.61 -3.42
C GLU A 142 6.06 -36.07 -4.88
N THR A 143 5.20 -37.02 -5.21
CA THR A 143 5.05 -37.51 -6.59
C THR A 143 4.37 -36.46 -7.46
N ASP A 144 3.29 -35.84 -6.98
CA ASP A 144 2.60 -34.73 -7.65
C ASP A 144 2.82 -33.38 -6.94
N ILE A 145 3.97 -32.77 -7.26
CA ILE A 145 4.33 -31.47 -6.71
C ILE A 145 3.37 -30.34 -7.13
N LYS A 146 2.68 -30.46 -8.28
CA LYS A 146 1.78 -29.41 -8.77
C LYS A 146 0.52 -29.36 -7.93
N SER A 147 -0.07 -30.51 -7.64
CA SER A 147 -1.25 -30.61 -6.77
C SER A 147 -0.93 -30.19 -5.33
N TYR A 148 0.21 -30.66 -4.80
CA TYR A 148 0.71 -30.27 -3.49
C TYR A 148 0.82 -28.74 -3.35
N LEU A 149 1.48 -28.08 -4.32
CA LEU A 149 1.64 -26.63 -4.31
C LEU A 149 0.31 -25.92 -4.50
N ARG A 150 -0.58 -26.39 -5.38
CA ARG A 150 -1.91 -25.78 -5.58
C ARG A 150 -2.70 -25.73 -4.28
N LYS A 151 -2.70 -26.82 -3.51
CA LYS A 151 -3.38 -26.90 -2.21
C LYS A 151 -2.72 -25.98 -1.21
N ASN A 152 -1.42 -26.15 -0.96
CA ASN A 152 -0.72 -25.47 0.13
C ASN A 152 -0.49 -23.96 -0.10
N VAL A 153 -0.31 -23.52 -1.35
CA VAL A 153 -0.12 -22.09 -1.67
C VAL A 153 -1.40 -21.29 -1.46
N LYS A 154 -2.56 -21.89 -1.78
CA LYS A 154 -3.88 -21.26 -1.64
C LYS A 154 -4.51 -21.41 -0.25
N LEU A 155 -3.86 -22.12 0.68
CA LEU A 155 -4.37 -22.25 2.03
C LEU A 155 -4.48 -20.86 2.68
N LYS A 156 -5.72 -20.50 3.01
CA LYS A 156 -6.00 -19.32 3.84
C LYS A 156 -5.46 -19.64 5.23
N GLN A 157 -4.46 -18.88 5.69
CA GLN A 157 -4.03 -18.97 7.07
C GLN A 157 -5.15 -18.36 7.91
N ASN A 158 -5.81 -19.18 8.73
CA ASN A 158 -6.62 -18.66 9.82
C ASN A 158 -5.61 -18.01 10.79
N ALA A 159 -5.64 -16.68 10.86
CA ALA A 159 -4.93 -15.91 11.86
C ALA A 159 -5.65 -16.06 13.21
#